data_AF-A0A0F9U1P6-F1
#
_entry.id   AF-A0A0F9U1P6-F1
#
_cell.length_a   1.000
_cell.length_b   1.000
_cell.length_c   1.000
_cell.angle_alpha   90.00
_cell.angle_beta   90.00
_cell.angle_gamma   90.00
#
_symmetry.space_group_name_H-M   'P 1'
#
loop_
_entity.id
_entity.type
_entity.pdbx_description
1 polymer ?
#
loop_
_entity_poly.entity_id
_entity_poly.type
_entity_poly.pdbx_seq_one_letter_code
_entity_poly.pdbx_strand_id
1 'polypeptide(L)'
;MLKATEEEIEEVREYFEWQAPDLEVTFMQKVYSEAVLNTRHDVWDIHTNKDRWWVITGGTNLYSQEQFPNMDLALTFHIGLILRIPRTEEQQEDDLRILPFGPIFEKMEEAGTAVTQAYNLADYQTVGVRCRETLLELICVAQDAAIWTDTPPQRANFRAWTEIICNDLLPGDTNKERRGALKSALESAWTFSNWLTHSKSATWIDADIAHSLIQHACGMATSLILRELRGVPEKCPNCGSRHLEPEQGENTAALGVLWERPRCADCGWAGRPVPILDLENGQPIITREGEKSDEHSIMTVPLRTILKPGNPPIEPLKKTETGPPEPVVYFAYGSNMSTARLRKRMPSCKPLGIATLPAHALRFHKRSADKSGKCNAFASGNDNSVIGVLFSFDPAERAKLDEAEGVGSGYEHAMVTVINDKGRRRKVLTYLATPDYIDDSLKPYGWYKNFVLVGGREHALPQEYIAEYIQSVEAMEDPNETRDKKQRATLGSLGR
;
A
#
# COMPACT_ATOMS: atom_id res chain seq x y z
N MET A 1 16.75 13.04 23.89
CA MET A 1 15.41 12.90 24.47
C MET A 1 14.73 14.25 24.37
N LEU A 2 13.52 14.28 23.79
CA LEU A 2 12.78 15.52 23.57
C LEU A 2 11.83 15.76 24.74
N LYS A 3 11.62 17.03 25.09
CA LYS A 3 10.58 17.41 26.05
C LYS A 3 9.23 17.35 25.35
N ALA A 4 8.21 16.87 26.04
CA ALA A 4 6.82 16.90 25.61
C ALA A 4 5.96 17.57 26.69
N THR A 5 4.89 18.21 26.27
CA THR A 5 3.87 18.82 27.14
C THR A 5 2.93 17.75 27.72
N GLU A 6 2.22 18.10 28.80
CA GLU A 6 1.28 17.19 29.45
C GLU A 6 0.07 16.87 28.54
N GLU A 7 -0.36 17.83 27.72
CA GLU A 7 -1.39 17.65 26.69
C GLU A 7 -0.94 16.67 25.59
N GLU A 8 0.28 16.82 25.05
CA GLU A 8 0.82 15.89 24.03
C GLU A 8 0.94 14.45 24.56
N ILE A 9 1.27 14.29 25.85
CA ILE A 9 1.37 12.98 26.51
C ILE A 9 0.00 12.32 26.61
N GLU A 10 -1.02 13.08 27.01
CA GLU A 10 -2.36 12.56 27.21
C GLU A 10 -3.04 12.21 25.89
N GLU A 11 -2.89 13.05 24.85
CA GLU A 11 -3.43 12.77 23.51
C GLU A 11 -2.89 11.45 22.94
N VAL A 12 -1.59 11.21 23.08
CA VAL A 12 -0.95 9.95 22.63
C VAL A 12 -1.40 8.76 23.48
N ARG A 13 -1.62 8.96 24.79
CA ARG A 13 -2.13 7.93 25.70
C ARG A 13 -3.54 7.51 25.35
N GLU A 14 -4.46 8.47 25.24
CA GLU A 14 -5.86 8.24 24.89
C GLU A 14 -5.98 7.49 23.56
N TYR A 15 -5.21 7.93 22.55
CA TYR A 15 -5.17 7.25 21.25
C TYR A 15 -4.68 5.79 21.38
N PHE A 16 -3.61 5.55 22.13
CA PHE A 16 -3.05 4.21 22.31
C PHE A 16 -4.04 3.27 23.01
N GLU A 17 -4.63 3.72 24.12
CA GLU A 17 -5.59 2.93 24.90
C GLU A 17 -6.89 2.67 24.13
N TRP A 18 -7.30 3.61 23.26
CA TRP A 18 -8.44 3.41 22.37
C TRP A 18 -8.19 2.32 21.32
N GLN A 19 -7.00 2.31 20.72
CA GLN A 19 -6.65 1.33 19.68
C GLN A 19 -6.25 -0.04 20.22
N ALA A 20 -5.65 -0.08 21.41
CA ALA A 20 -5.20 -1.30 22.07
C ALA A 20 -5.78 -1.41 23.50
N PRO A 21 -7.10 -1.61 23.64
CA PRO A 21 -7.77 -1.59 24.94
C PRO A 21 -7.39 -2.75 25.87
N ASP A 22 -6.67 -3.76 25.36
CA ASP A 22 -6.15 -4.89 26.13
C ASP A 22 -4.72 -4.68 26.66
N LEU A 23 -4.11 -3.52 26.41
CA LEU A 23 -2.76 -3.14 26.81
C LEU A 23 -2.78 -1.93 27.76
N GLU A 24 -1.91 -1.94 28.76
CA GLU A 24 -1.79 -0.85 29.74
C GLU A 24 -0.41 -0.19 29.59
N VAL A 25 -0.38 1.14 29.44
CA VAL A 25 0.85 1.91 29.25
C VAL A 25 1.60 2.06 30.57
N THR A 26 2.78 1.46 30.67
CA THR A 26 3.65 1.56 31.86
C THR A 26 4.66 2.69 31.73
N PHE A 27 5.08 3.01 30.51
CA PHE A 27 6.03 4.09 30.22
C PHE A 27 5.81 4.63 28.81
N MET A 28 5.98 5.94 28.64
CA MET A 28 5.98 6.57 27.32
C MET A 28 6.97 7.73 27.25
N GLN A 29 7.61 7.88 26.10
CA GLN A 29 8.59 8.95 25.89
C GLN A 29 8.68 9.37 24.42
N LYS A 30 8.67 10.69 24.17
CA LYS A 30 8.99 11.29 22.87
C LYS A 30 10.49 11.16 22.58
N VAL A 31 10.85 10.36 21.60
CA VAL A 31 12.24 10.02 21.27
C VAL A 31 12.78 10.80 20.07
N TYR A 32 11.92 11.16 19.11
CA TYR A 32 12.32 11.83 17.87
C TYR A 32 11.19 12.70 17.29
N SER A 33 11.54 13.61 16.40
CA SER A 33 10.61 14.56 15.78
C SER A 33 11.17 15.01 14.44
N GLU A 34 10.40 14.87 13.37
CA GLU A 34 10.80 15.26 12.00
C GLU A 34 9.63 15.93 11.28
N ALA A 35 9.92 16.98 10.49
CA ALA A 35 8.93 17.67 9.69
C ALA A 35 9.08 17.29 8.22
N VAL A 36 8.02 16.77 7.60
CA VAL A 36 7.99 16.36 6.19
C VAL A 36 6.73 16.96 5.53
N LEU A 37 6.88 17.65 4.40
CA LEU A 37 5.80 18.30 3.65
C LEU A 37 4.83 19.13 4.52
N ASN A 38 5.38 19.96 5.42
CA ASN A 38 4.64 20.81 6.37
C ASN A 38 3.92 20.08 7.53
N THR A 39 4.03 18.77 7.64
CA THR A 39 3.49 18.01 8.79
C THR A 39 4.62 17.55 9.69
N ARG A 40 4.48 17.82 10.99
CA ARG A 40 5.41 17.37 12.03
C ARG A 40 5.01 15.96 12.49
N HIS A 41 5.97 15.04 12.46
CA HIS A 41 5.82 13.66 12.90
C HIS A 41 6.66 13.45 14.16
N ASP A 42 5.99 13.23 15.29
CA ASP A 42 6.66 12.96 16.56
C ASP A 42 6.62 11.47 16.86
N VAL A 43 7.77 10.90 17.17
CA VAL A 43 7.91 9.47 17.47
C VAL A 43 8.00 9.25 18.97
N TRP A 44 7.14 8.39 19.47
CA TRP A 44 7.00 8.01 20.86
C TRP A 44 7.35 6.53 21.06
N ASP A 45 8.21 6.26 22.03
CA ASP A 45 8.50 4.91 22.52
C ASP A 45 7.54 4.60 23.66
N ILE A 46 6.64 3.64 23.46
CA ILE A 46 5.63 3.23 24.45
C ILE A 46 5.92 1.81 24.90
N HIS A 47 5.97 1.63 26.22
CA HIS A 47 6.11 0.31 26.85
C HIS A 47 4.80 -0.02 27.54
N THR A 48 4.32 -1.23 27.30
CA THR A 48 3.08 -1.72 27.91
C THR A 48 3.39 -2.78 28.96
N ASN A 49 2.35 -3.34 29.54
CA ASN A 49 2.42 -4.53 30.40
C ASN A 49 2.85 -5.81 29.66
N LYS A 50 2.81 -5.85 28.31
CA LYS A 50 3.13 -7.06 27.51
C LYS A 50 4.29 -6.85 26.54
N ASP A 51 4.38 -5.70 25.90
CA ASP A 51 5.19 -5.46 24.71
C ASP A 51 5.57 -3.97 24.53
N ARG A 52 6.17 -3.64 23.39
CA ARG A 52 6.68 -2.30 23.07
C ARG A 52 6.21 -1.83 21.70
N TRP A 53 5.92 -0.54 21.61
CA TRP A 53 5.33 0.09 20.43
C TRP A 53 6.01 1.41 20.10
N TRP A 54 6.01 1.76 18.82
CA TRP A 54 6.18 3.13 18.36
C TRP A 54 4.81 3.75 18.14
N VAL A 55 4.58 4.95 18.64
CA VAL A 55 3.46 5.79 18.19
C VAL A 55 4.03 6.98 17.45
N ILE A 56 3.55 7.22 16.23
CA ILE A 56 4.03 8.31 15.38
C ILE A 56 2.85 9.23 15.08
N THR A 57 2.97 10.52 15.42
CA THR A 57 1.95 11.56 15.17
C THR A 57 2.06 12.16 13.77
N GLY A 58 1.13 13.03 13.37
CA GLY A 58 1.05 13.56 12.00
C GLY A 58 0.20 12.67 11.08
N GLY A 59 -0.87 12.09 11.64
CA GLY A 59 -1.60 10.95 11.08
C GLY A 59 -1.54 9.75 12.04
N THR A 60 -1.81 10.01 13.33
CA THR A 60 -1.41 9.17 14.46
C THR A 60 -1.68 7.69 14.24
N ASN A 61 -0.64 6.86 14.39
CA ASN A 61 -0.72 5.41 14.23
C ASN A 61 0.30 4.68 15.10
N LEU A 62 0.05 3.40 15.37
CA LEU A 62 0.85 2.53 16.24
C LEU A 62 1.57 1.43 15.45
N TYR A 63 2.83 1.18 15.81
CA TYR A 63 3.70 0.22 15.15
C TYR A 63 4.37 -0.68 16.19
N SER A 64 4.14 -1.99 16.10
CA SER A 64 4.78 -2.94 17.02
C SER A 64 6.30 -2.92 16.81
N GLN A 65 7.07 -2.86 17.90
CA GLN A 65 8.54 -2.97 17.80
C GLN A 65 9.00 -4.36 17.37
N GLU A 66 8.15 -5.39 17.45
CA GLU A 66 8.45 -6.72 16.90
C GLU A 66 8.50 -6.68 15.36
N GLN A 67 7.55 -5.97 14.75
CA GLN A 67 7.48 -5.80 13.29
C GLN A 67 8.40 -4.67 12.79
N PHE A 68 8.53 -3.61 13.58
CA PHE A 68 9.36 -2.44 13.30
C PHE A 68 10.44 -2.28 14.37
N PRO A 69 11.51 -3.10 14.34
CA PRO A 69 12.56 -3.09 15.36
C PRO A 69 13.41 -1.82 15.37
N ASN A 70 13.30 -0.97 14.34
CA ASN A 70 13.98 0.31 14.26
C ASN A 70 12.94 1.45 14.09
N MET A 71 13.11 2.52 14.86
CA MET A 71 12.40 3.78 14.74
C MET A 71 12.43 4.33 13.31
N ASP A 72 13.60 4.36 12.65
CA ASP A 72 13.74 4.92 11.29
C ASP A 72 12.89 4.13 10.27
N LEU A 73 12.78 2.82 10.47
CA LEU A 73 11.96 1.94 9.64
C LEU A 73 10.47 2.22 9.86
N ALA A 74 10.05 2.38 11.12
CA ALA A 74 8.68 2.74 11.47
C ALA A 74 8.31 4.11 10.89
N LEU A 75 9.18 5.11 11.03
CA LEU A 75 8.96 6.47 10.55
C LEU A 75 8.91 6.55 9.02
N THR A 76 9.84 5.90 8.33
CA THR A 76 9.84 5.85 6.85
C THR A 76 8.56 5.18 6.33
N PHE A 77 8.13 4.09 6.95
CA PHE A 77 6.90 3.40 6.59
C PHE A 77 5.67 4.27 6.87
N HIS A 78 5.63 4.92 8.04
CA HIS A 78 4.56 5.84 8.44
C HIS A 78 4.41 6.98 7.43
N ILE A 79 5.49 7.70 7.13
CA ILE A 79 5.48 8.79 6.15
C ILE A 79 4.98 8.26 4.79
N GLY A 80 5.52 7.13 4.31
CA GLY A 80 5.06 6.52 3.06
C GLY A 80 3.58 6.13 3.08
N LEU A 81 3.04 5.72 4.22
CA LEU A 81 1.63 5.39 4.41
C LEU A 81 0.76 6.66 4.45
N ILE A 82 1.16 7.70 5.18
CA ILE A 82 0.45 8.99 5.25
C ILE A 82 0.40 9.66 3.88
N LEU A 83 1.47 9.56 3.07
CA LEU A 83 1.48 10.04 1.68
C LEU A 83 0.52 9.27 0.76
N ARG A 84 0.14 8.05 1.12
CA ARG A 84 -0.71 7.14 0.31
C ARG A 84 -2.16 7.10 0.75
N ILE A 85 -2.45 7.47 1.99
CA ILE A 85 -3.82 7.65 2.45
C ILE A 85 -4.40 8.80 1.61
N PRO A 86 -5.52 8.58 0.88
CA PRO A 86 -6.19 9.67 0.19
C PRO A 86 -6.46 10.76 1.21
N ARG A 87 -6.00 11.97 0.92
CA ARG A 87 -6.40 13.15 1.69
C ARG A 87 -7.92 13.12 1.82
N THR A 88 -8.44 13.30 3.03
CA THR A 88 -9.89 13.44 3.25
C THR A 88 -10.44 14.56 2.36
N GLU A 89 -11.74 14.55 2.03
CA GLU A 89 -12.34 15.66 1.26
C GLU A 89 -12.00 17.04 1.87
N GLU A 90 -11.99 17.16 3.21
CA GLU A 90 -11.53 18.36 3.95
C GLU A 90 -10.05 18.72 3.71
N GLN A 91 -9.16 17.74 3.50
CA GLN A 91 -7.76 17.97 3.12
C GLN A 91 -7.60 18.23 1.61
N GLN A 92 -8.59 17.88 0.80
CA GLN A 92 -8.67 18.20 -0.63
C GLN A 92 -9.40 19.51 -0.91
N GLU A 93 -10.11 20.09 0.06
CA GLU A 93 -10.75 21.42 -0.08
C GLU A 93 -9.72 22.52 -0.35
N ASP A 94 -8.50 22.41 0.22
CA ASP A 94 -7.36 23.27 -0.09
C ASP A 94 -6.73 23.00 -1.49
N ASP A 95 -7.01 21.82 -2.07
CA ASP A 95 -6.51 21.37 -3.37
C ASP A 95 -7.49 21.68 -4.53
N LEU A 96 -8.64 22.30 -4.26
CA LEU A 96 -9.59 22.76 -5.29
C LEU A 96 -9.01 23.91 -6.11
N ARG A 97 -8.30 23.57 -7.19
CA ARG A 97 -7.79 24.52 -8.18
C ARG A 97 -8.93 25.00 -9.06
N ILE A 98 -9.25 26.30 -8.99
CA ILE A 98 -10.15 26.92 -9.95
C ILE A 98 -9.47 26.96 -11.34
N LEU A 99 -10.20 26.50 -12.35
CA LEU A 99 -9.91 26.45 -13.80
C LEU A 99 -8.81 27.39 -14.36
N PRO A 100 -8.80 28.70 -14.08
CA PRO A 100 -7.80 29.59 -14.67
C PRO A 100 -6.38 29.35 -14.13
N PHE A 101 -6.23 28.85 -12.89
CA PHE A 101 -4.95 28.79 -12.19
C PHE A 101 -4.25 27.43 -12.26
N GLY A 102 -4.88 26.40 -12.85
CA GLY A 102 -4.28 25.07 -13.06
C GLY A 102 -2.87 25.10 -13.66
N PRO A 103 -2.65 25.84 -14.78
CA PRO A 103 -1.33 25.97 -15.40
C PRO A 103 -0.25 26.56 -14.49
N ILE A 104 -0.62 27.43 -13.54
CA ILE A 104 0.34 28.02 -12.60
C ILE A 104 0.86 26.95 -11.66
N PHE A 105 -0.05 26.13 -11.10
CA PHE A 105 0.34 25.10 -10.18
C PHE A 105 1.12 23.96 -10.84
N GLU A 106 0.79 23.60 -12.09
CA GLU A 106 1.60 22.67 -12.90
C GLU A 106 3.02 23.22 -13.07
N LYS A 107 3.18 24.49 -13.45
CA LYS A 107 4.49 25.13 -13.57
C LYS A 107 5.24 25.22 -12.24
N MET A 108 4.54 25.41 -11.11
CA MET A 108 5.15 25.37 -9.77
C MET A 108 5.71 23.99 -9.43
N GLU A 109 5.01 22.93 -9.80
CA GLU A 109 5.43 21.54 -9.61
C GLU A 109 6.61 21.18 -10.54
N GLU A 110 6.55 21.60 -11.79
CA GLU A 110 7.67 21.47 -12.73
C GLU A 110 8.93 22.19 -12.23
N ALA A 111 8.78 23.39 -11.65
CA ALA A 111 9.89 24.12 -11.05
C ALA A 111 10.48 23.36 -9.85
N GLY A 112 9.65 22.74 -9.00
CA GLY A 112 10.11 21.93 -7.87
C GLY A 112 10.80 20.62 -8.30
N THR A 113 10.28 19.99 -9.36
CA THR A 113 10.94 18.83 -9.99
C THR A 113 12.32 19.23 -10.53
N ALA A 114 12.42 20.40 -11.17
CA ALA A 114 13.68 20.92 -11.68
C ALA A 114 14.70 21.21 -10.55
N VAL A 115 14.27 21.73 -9.39
CA VAL A 115 15.15 21.89 -8.22
C VAL A 115 15.73 20.55 -7.78
N THR A 116 14.89 19.51 -7.70
CA THR A 116 15.30 18.18 -7.27
C THR A 116 16.31 17.52 -8.22
N GLN A 117 16.23 17.85 -9.51
CA GLN A 117 17.08 17.30 -10.57
C GLN A 117 18.31 18.17 -10.88
N ALA A 118 18.49 19.31 -10.21
CA ALA A 118 19.56 20.26 -10.52
C ALA A 118 20.89 19.88 -9.83
N TYR A 119 21.95 19.71 -10.62
CA TYR A 119 23.28 19.33 -10.13
C TYR A 119 24.39 20.32 -10.51
N ASN A 120 24.13 21.22 -11.45
CA ASN A 120 25.12 22.19 -11.94
C ASN A 120 24.53 23.60 -12.13
N LEU A 121 25.40 24.57 -12.41
CA LEU A 121 25.03 25.98 -12.56
C LEU A 121 23.96 26.23 -13.63
N ALA A 122 24.01 25.53 -14.76
CA ALA A 122 23.03 25.68 -15.83
C ALA A 122 21.65 25.16 -15.39
N ASP A 123 21.62 24.11 -14.58
CA ASP A 123 20.38 23.59 -14.01
C ASP A 123 19.76 24.60 -13.03
N TYR A 124 20.56 25.22 -12.15
CA TYR A 124 20.08 26.26 -11.23
C TYR A 124 19.54 27.49 -11.97
N GLN A 125 20.21 27.91 -13.05
CA GLN A 125 19.70 28.98 -13.92
C GLN A 125 18.36 28.58 -14.57
N THR A 126 18.22 27.32 -14.98
CA THR A 126 16.97 26.79 -15.54
C THR A 126 15.83 26.81 -14.54
N VAL A 127 16.10 26.49 -13.26
CA VAL A 127 15.12 26.69 -12.17
C VAL A 127 14.68 28.15 -12.11
N GLY A 128 15.62 29.10 -12.16
CA GLY A 128 15.30 30.52 -12.23
C GLY A 128 14.36 30.90 -13.39
N VAL A 129 14.57 30.29 -14.57
CA VAL A 129 13.72 30.54 -15.76
C VAL A 129 12.31 30.04 -15.50
N ARG A 130 12.18 28.80 -15.02
CA ARG A 130 10.88 28.20 -14.68
C ARG A 130 10.13 29.02 -13.63
N CYS A 131 10.82 29.45 -12.56
CA CYS A 131 10.23 30.30 -11.53
C CYS A 131 9.70 31.63 -12.08
N ARG A 132 10.46 32.26 -12.99
CA ARG A 132 10.03 33.49 -13.66
C ARG A 132 8.82 33.26 -14.58
N GLU A 133 8.80 32.17 -15.32
CA GLU A 133 7.69 31.81 -16.20
C GLU A 133 6.40 31.53 -15.41
N THR A 134 6.50 30.91 -14.24
CA THR A 134 5.36 30.70 -13.33
C THR A 134 4.76 32.03 -12.87
N LEU A 135 5.60 33.01 -12.51
CA LEU A 135 5.13 34.35 -12.12
C LEU A 135 4.46 35.10 -13.27
N LEU A 136 4.95 34.93 -14.50
CA LEU A 136 4.30 35.48 -15.69
C LEU A 136 2.95 34.80 -15.96
N GLU A 137 2.88 33.48 -15.80
CA GLU A 137 1.63 32.72 -15.93
C GLU A 137 0.58 33.22 -14.94
N LEU A 138 0.97 33.46 -13.69
CA LEU A 138 0.09 34.03 -12.66
C LEU A 138 -0.55 35.35 -13.12
N ILE A 139 0.27 36.24 -13.68
CA ILE A 139 -0.20 37.54 -14.17
C ILE A 139 -1.06 37.38 -15.43
N CYS A 140 -0.71 36.48 -16.35
CA CYS A 140 -1.52 36.20 -17.54
C CYS A 140 -2.92 35.69 -17.16
N VAL A 141 -2.98 34.72 -16.25
CA VAL A 141 -4.23 34.18 -15.72
C VAL A 141 -5.06 35.26 -15.03
N ALA A 142 -4.42 36.11 -14.21
CA ALA A 142 -5.10 37.22 -13.56
C ALA A 142 -5.66 38.22 -14.60
N GLN A 143 -4.88 38.57 -15.62
CA GLN A 143 -5.32 39.45 -16.72
C GLN A 143 -6.52 38.89 -17.49
N ASP A 144 -6.56 37.58 -17.70
CA ASP A 144 -7.66 36.95 -18.44
C ASP A 144 -8.91 36.76 -17.56
N ALA A 145 -8.75 36.78 -16.24
CA ALA A 145 -9.85 36.60 -15.30
C ALA A 145 -10.70 37.86 -15.07
N ALA A 146 -10.14 39.06 -15.21
CA ALA A 146 -10.84 40.33 -14.96
C ALA A 146 -10.24 41.52 -15.72
N ILE A 147 -11.03 42.59 -15.87
CA ILE A 147 -10.56 43.87 -16.39
C ILE A 147 -10.08 44.72 -15.21
N TRP A 148 -8.77 44.92 -15.10
CA TRP A 148 -8.14 45.61 -13.97
C TRP A 148 -7.86 47.11 -14.21
N THR A 149 -7.79 47.54 -15.47
CA THR A 149 -7.47 48.92 -15.83
C THR A 149 -7.93 49.24 -17.25
N ASP A 150 -8.31 50.49 -17.50
CA ASP A 150 -8.65 50.99 -18.83
C ASP A 150 -7.41 51.25 -19.72
N THR A 151 -6.23 51.37 -19.11
CA THR A 151 -4.96 51.64 -19.81
C THR A 151 -3.92 50.56 -19.48
N PRO A 152 -4.03 49.37 -20.09
CA PRO A 152 -3.18 48.24 -19.74
C PRO A 152 -1.72 48.44 -20.20
N PRO A 153 -0.72 48.12 -19.34
CA PRO A 153 0.68 48.07 -19.76
C PRO A 153 0.94 46.84 -20.64
N GLN A 154 2.18 46.69 -21.16
CA GLN A 154 2.59 45.49 -21.90
C GLN A 154 2.29 44.22 -21.09
N ARG A 155 1.70 43.19 -21.72
CA ARG A 155 1.26 41.97 -21.01
C ARG A 155 2.36 41.29 -20.19
N ALA A 156 3.59 41.27 -20.72
CA ALA A 156 4.75 40.68 -20.04
C ALA A 156 5.38 41.56 -18.95
N ASN A 157 4.87 42.77 -18.70
CA ASN A 157 5.40 43.68 -17.69
C ASN A 157 4.89 43.29 -16.29
N PHE A 158 5.51 42.26 -15.71
CA PHE A 158 5.15 41.71 -14.41
C PHE A 158 4.99 42.78 -13.32
N ARG A 159 5.98 43.67 -13.16
CA ARG A 159 5.97 44.68 -12.08
C ARG A 159 4.79 45.66 -12.19
N ALA A 160 4.53 46.15 -13.41
CA ALA A 160 3.41 47.07 -13.64
C ALA A 160 2.06 46.39 -13.38
N TRP A 161 1.90 45.14 -13.81
CA TRP A 161 0.68 44.37 -13.55
C TRP A 161 0.50 44.01 -12.08
N THR A 162 1.57 43.64 -11.37
CA THR A 162 1.55 43.41 -9.92
C THR A 162 1.07 44.64 -9.17
N GLU A 163 1.55 45.83 -9.53
CA GLU A 163 1.07 47.08 -8.97
C GLU A 163 -0.43 47.28 -9.18
N ILE A 164 -0.91 47.14 -10.42
CA ILE A 164 -2.31 47.35 -10.80
C ILE A 164 -3.22 46.35 -10.05
N ILE A 165 -2.94 45.06 -10.19
CA ILE A 165 -3.77 43.98 -9.63
C ILE A 165 -3.79 44.08 -8.09
N CYS A 166 -2.66 44.31 -7.43
CA CYS A 166 -2.61 44.40 -5.98
C CYS A 166 -3.32 45.65 -5.43
N ASN A 167 -3.33 46.77 -6.18
CA ASN A 167 -4.06 47.97 -5.78
C ASN A 167 -5.58 47.80 -5.94
N ASP A 168 -6.02 47.06 -6.95
CA ASP A 168 -7.42 46.78 -7.21
C ASP A 168 -8.00 45.73 -6.24
N LEU A 169 -7.28 44.62 -6.02
CA LEU A 169 -7.67 43.56 -5.06
C LEU A 169 -7.82 44.06 -3.62
N LEU A 170 -7.00 45.04 -3.23
CA LEU A 170 -6.88 45.52 -1.86
C LEU A 170 -6.95 47.05 -1.84
N PRO A 171 -8.11 47.65 -2.14
CA PRO A 171 -8.24 49.09 -2.22
C PRO A 171 -8.25 49.73 -0.82
N GLY A 172 -7.96 51.04 -0.79
CA GLY A 172 -8.02 51.85 0.43
C GLY A 172 -6.80 51.76 1.35
N ASP A 173 -6.79 52.64 2.36
CA ASP A 173 -5.68 52.80 3.30
C ASP A 173 -5.65 51.69 4.37
N THR A 174 -6.80 51.14 4.74
CA THR A 174 -6.92 50.04 5.72
C THR A 174 -6.24 48.76 5.25
N ASN A 175 -6.06 48.59 3.94
CA ASN A 175 -5.39 47.43 3.34
C ASN A 175 -3.92 47.69 2.99
N LYS A 176 -3.36 48.85 3.37
CA LYS A 176 -1.98 49.24 3.02
C LYS A 176 -0.94 48.17 3.38
N GLU A 177 -0.99 47.64 4.60
CA GLU A 177 -0.02 46.63 5.06
C GLU A 177 -0.18 45.29 4.33
N ARG A 178 -1.42 44.84 4.11
CA ARG A 178 -1.71 43.59 3.37
C ARG A 178 -1.24 43.69 1.92
N ARG A 179 -1.53 44.82 1.28
CA ARG A 179 -1.10 45.14 -0.08
C ARG A 179 0.42 45.24 -0.17
N GLY A 180 1.06 45.84 0.83
CA GLY A 180 2.51 45.90 0.96
C GLY A 180 3.13 44.51 1.02
N ALA A 181 2.63 43.64 1.89
CA ALA A 181 3.12 42.26 2.03
C ALA A 181 3.02 41.47 0.72
N LEU A 182 1.87 41.51 0.05
CA LEU A 182 1.66 40.83 -1.24
C LEU A 182 2.63 41.33 -2.32
N LYS A 183 2.73 42.66 -2.48
CA LYS A 183 3.65 43.27 -3.45
C LYS A 183 5.10 42.90 -3.16
N SER A 184 5.51 42.97 -1.89
CA SER A 184 6.86 42.61 -1.48
C SER A 184 7.17 41.14 -1.75
N ALA A 185 6.24 40.21 -1.52
CA ALA A 185 6.41 38.80 -1.83
C ALA A 185 6.61 38.58 -3.35
N LEU A 186 5.71 39.11 -4.19
CA LEU A 186 5.78 39.00 -5.65
C LEU A 186 7.05 39.64 -6.22
N GLU A 187 7.42 40.81 -5.72
CA GLU A 187 8.61 41.55 -6.16
C GLU A 187 9.91 40.85 -5.75
N SER A 188 9.94 40.25 -4.56
CA SER A 188 11.08 39.46 -4.07
C SER A 188 11.26 38.21 -4.90
N ALA A 189 10.17 37.46 -5.15
CA ALA A 189 10.19 36.27 -5.99
C ALA A 189 10.64 36.60 -7.43
N TRP A 190 10.14 37.68 -8.01
CA TRP A 190 10.52 38.14 -9.35
C TRP A 190 11.98 38.55 -9.43
N THR A 191 12.44 39.36 -8.49
CA THR A 191 13.82 39.88 -8.49
C THR A 191 14.81 38.75 -8.25
N PHE A 192 14.52 37.85 -7.31
CA PHE A 192 15.39 36.73 -6.99
C PHE A 192 15.46 35.71 -8.12
N SER A 193 14.33 35.37 -8.74
CA SER A 193 14.29 34.45 -9.90
C SER A 193 15.07 35.02 -11.08
N ASN A 194 14.92 36.32 -11.37
CA ASN A 194 15.70 36.98 -12.42
C ASN A 194 17.20 36.99 -12.13
N TRP A 195 17.61 37.26 -10.88
CA TRP A 195 19.02 37.15 -10.52
C TRP A 195 19.53 35.72 -10.74
N LEU A 196 18.78 34.71 -10.31
CA LEU A 196 19.15 33.31 -10.45
C LEU A 196 19.37 32.91 -11.92
N THR A 197 18.51 33.38 -12.84
CA THR A 197 18.67 33.11 -14.29
C THR A 197 19.99 33.60 -14.89
N HIS A 198 20.62 34.60 -14.28
CA HIS A 198 21.83 35.23 -14.80
C HIS A 198 23.05 35.05 -13.89
N SER A 199 22.88 34.40 -12.74
CA SER A 199 23.94 34.23 -11.76
C SER A 199 25.03 33.31 -12.29
N LYS A 200 26.29 33.66 -12.07
CA LYS A 200 27.46 32.85 -12.44
C LYS A 200 28.00 32.00 -11.28
N SER A 201 27.42 32.17 -10.10
CA SER A 201 27.87 31.56 -8.85
C SER A 201 26.71 30.99 -8.04
N ALA A 202 25.58 30.70 -8.70
CA ALA A 202 24.41 30.12 -8.04
C ALA A 202 24.71 28.70 -7.57
N THR A 203 24.06 28.35 -6.48
CA THR A 203 24.14 27.06 -5.80
C THR A 203 22.75 26.44 -5.70
N TRP A 204 22.67 25.18 -5.26
CA TRP A 204 21.40 24.51 -5.00
C TRP A 204 20.53 25.26 -3.97
N ILE A 205 21.14 25.90 -2.97
CA ILE A 205 20.41 26.71 -1.98
C ILE A 205 19.66 27.85 -2.66
N ASP A 206 20.27 28.47 -3.68
CA ASP A 206 19.63 29.55 -4.43
C ASP A 206 18.44 29.04 -5.25
N ALA A 207 18.54 27.85 -5.83
CA ALA A 207 17.44 27.22 -6.55
C ALA A 207 16.25 26.89 -5.63
N ASP A 208 16.53 26.36 -4.43
CA ASP A 208 15.53 26.06 -3.40
C ASP A 208 14.84 27.33 -2.86
N ILE A 209 15.61 28.39 -2.59
CA ILE A 209 15.06 29.69 -2.19
C ILE A 209 14.16 30.26 -3.29
N ALA A 210 14.58 30.21 -4.55
CA ALA A 210 13.76 30.70 -5.66
C ALA A 210 12.43 29.96 -5.76
N HIS A 211 12.44 28.63 -5.61
CA HIS A 211 11.23 27.81 -5.63
C HIS A 211 10.30 28.13 -4.44
N SER A 212 10.86 28.21 -3.22
CA SER A 212 10.09 28.57 -2.02
C SER A 212 9.44 29.96 -2.13
N LEU A 213 10.17 30.95 -2.67
CA LEU A 213 9.67 32.31 -2.86
C LEU A 213 8.50 32.35 -3.85
N ILE A 214 8.56 31.62 -4.97
CA ILE A 214 7.44 31.57 -5.90
C ILE A 214 6.23 30.86 -5.30
N GLN A 215 6.41 29.80 -4.51
CA GLN A 215 5.31 29.08 -3.88
C GLN A 215 4.55 30.00 -2.93
N HIS A 216 5.28 30.72 -2.08
CA HIS A 216 4.70 31.68 -1.16
C HIS A 216 3.97 32.82 -1.90
N ALA A 217 4.62 33.45 -2.88
CA ALA A 217 4.06 34.58 -3.61
C ALA A 217 2.82 34.19 -4.44
N CYS A 218 2.89 33.09 -5.19
CA CYS A 218 1.76 32.58 -5.99
C CYS A 218 0.61 32.11 -5.10
N GLY A 219 0.88 31.47 -3.96
CA GLY A 219 -0.15 31.04 -3.02
C GLY A 219 -0.93 32.23 -2.45
N MET A 220 -0.24 33.28 -2.00
CA MET A 220 -0.87 34.51 -1.51
C MET A 220 -1.70 35.21 -2.59
N ALA A 221 -1.13 35.37 -3.79
CA ALA A 221 -1.80 36.07 -4.89
C ALA A 221 -3.04 35.31 -5.37
N THR A 222 -2.92 34.00 -5.60
CA THR A 222 -4.04 33.15 -6.04
C THR A 222 -5.18 33.23 -5.03
N SER A 223 -4.91 33.08 -3.73
CA SER A 223 -5.95 33.15 -2.70
C SER A 223 -6.75 34.45 -2.74
N LEU A 224 -6.09 35.60 -2.96
CA LEU A 224 -6.74 36.90 -3.03
C LEU A 224 -7.48 37.13 -4.34
N ILE A 225 -6.91 36.71 -5.47
CA ILE A 225 -7.57 36.81 -6.77
C ILE A 225 -8.83 35.92 -6.78
N LEU A 226 -8.74 34.70 -6.24
CA LEU A 226 -9.89 33.80 -6.13
C LEU A 226 -10.99 34.39 -5.25
N ARG A 227 -10.63 35.01 -4.12
CA ARG A 227 -11.60 35.70 -3.26
C ARG A 227 -12.38 36.79 -4.01
N GLU A 228 -11.68 37.58 -4.83
CA GLU A 228 -12.29 38.64 -5.63
C GLU A 228 -13.17 38.07 -6.75
N LEU A 229 -12.68 37.05 -7.49
CA LEU A 229 -13.45 36.37 -8.53
C LEU A 229 -14.71 35.69 -7.98
N ARG A 230 -14.65 35.20 -6.74
CA ARG A 230 -15.79 34.62 -6.02
C ARG A 230 -16.72 35.69 -5.42
N GLY A 231 -16.34 36.96 -5.45
CA GLY A 231 -17.12 38.06 -4.89
C GLY A 231 -17.37 37.92 -3.39
N VAL A 232 -16.43 37.32 -2.65
CA VAL A 232 -16.60 37.07 -1.21
C VAL A 232 -16.42 38.37 -0.42
N PRO A 233 -17.45 38.86 0.27
CA PRO A 233 -17.36 40.11 1.02
C PRO A 233 -16.49 39.94 2.28
N GLU A 234 -15.89 41.02 2.79
CA GLU A 234 -15.07 40.97 4.03
C GLU A 234 -15.88 40.61 5.28
N LYS A 235 -17.19 40.88 5.24
CA LYS A 235 -18.16 40.59 6.28
C LYS A 235 -19.44 40.17 5.61
N CYS A 236 -20.21 39.31 6.27
CA CYS A 236 -21.55 38.99 5.84
C CYS A 236 -22.36 40.28 5.65
N PRO A 237 -22.93 40.53 4.45
CA PRO A 237 -23.69 41.74 4.19
C PRO A 237 -25.01 41.77 4.97
N ASN A 238 -25.46 40.62 5.47
CA ASN A 238 -26.69 40.51 6.25
C ASN A 238 -26.46 40.78 7.76
N CYS A 239 -25.50 40.10 8.40
CA CYS A 239 -25.29 40.21 9.86
C CYS A 239 -23.99 40.91 10.27
N GLY A 240 -23.11 41.27 9.33
CA GLY A 240 -21.81 41.87 9.63
C GLY A 240 -20.76 40.93 10.23
N SER A 241 -21.08 39.63 10.38
CA SER A 241 -20.14 38.62 10.87
C SER A 241 -18.97 38.42 9.90
N ARG A 242 -17.81 38.01 10.44
CA ARG A 242 -16.63 37.61 9.66
C ARG A 242 -16.57 36.10 9.43
N HIS A 243 -17.50 35.33 9.99
CA HIS A 243 -17.59 33.87 9.80
C HIS A 243 -18.29 33.57 8.47
N LEU A 244 -17.53 33.71 7.39
CA LEU A 244 -17.90 33.27 6.05
C LEU A 244 -17.09 32.02 5.72
N GLU A 245 -17.79 30.96 5.31
CA GLU A 245 -17.25 29.64 4.97
C GLU A 245 -17.69 29.27 3.54
N PRO A 246 -16.89 28.51 2.78
CA PRO A 246 -17.31 28.01 1.49
C PRO A 246 -18.46 26.98 1.65
N GLU A 247 -19.44 27.03 0.76
CA GLU A 247 -20.52 26.03 0.63
C GLU A 247 -20.54 25.53 -0.81
N GLN A 248 -20.47 24.21 -0.97
CA GLN A 248 -20.46 23.54 -2.26
C GLN A 248 -21.84 22.95 -2.60
N GLY A 249 -22.09 22.79 -3.89
CA GLY A 249 -23.24 22.05 -4.38
C GLY A 249 -23.12 21.69 -5.85
N GLU A 250 -24.02 20.83 -6.32
CA GLU A 250 -24.10 20.47 -7.74
C GLU A 250 -25.06 21.42 -8.46
N ASN A 251 -24.73 21.83 -9.68
CA ASN A 251 -25.59 22.69 -10.46
C ASN A 251 -26.82 21.92 -10.92
N THR A 252 -27.98 22.19 -10.31
CA THR A 252 -29.27 21.59 -10.70
C THR A 252 -29.65 21.81 -12.18
N ALA A 253 -29.09 22.82 -12.85
CA ALA A 253 -29.30 23.10 -14.27
C ALA A 253 -28.26 22.46 -15.21
N ALA A 254 -27.11 21.99 -14.68
CA ALA A 254 -26.04 21.36 -15.44
C ALA A 254 -25.40 20.24 -14.59
N LEU A 255 -25.95 19.03 -14.70
CA LEU A 255 -25.46 17.83 -14.01
C LEU A 255 -23.97 17.61 -14.32
N GLY A 256 -23.17 17.37 -13.27
CA GLY A 256 -21.71 17.24 -13.35
C GLY A 256 -20.90 18.53 -13.26
N VAL A 257 -21.53 19.71 -13.15
CA VAL A 257 -20.84 20.97 -12.85
C VAL A 257 -21.02 21.30 -11.37
N LEU A 258 -19.96 21.08 -10.59
CA LEU A 258 -19.90 21.50 -9.19
C LEU A 258 -19.82 23.03 -9.12
N TRP A 259 -20.29 23.62 -8.03
CA TRP A 259 -20.13 25.04 -7.74
C TRP A 259 -19.80 25.27 -6.26
N GLU A 260 -19.15 26.40 -5.97
CA GLU A 260 -18.87 26.87 -4.61
C GLU A 260 -19.38 28.30 -4.43
N ARG A 261 -19.91 28.63 -3.24
CA ARG A 261 -20.34 29.99 -2.87
C ARG A 261 -19.96 30.30 -1.42
N PRO A 262 -19.76 31.57 -1.04
CA PRO A 262 -19.57 31.92 0.37
C PRO A 262 -20.90 31.82 1.13
N ARG A 263 -20.91 31.20 2.30
CA ARG A 263 -22.03 31.12 3.23
C ARG A 263 -21.64 31.70 4.59
N CYS A 264 -22.52 32.47 5.21
CA CYS A 264 -22.31 32.92 6.59
C CYS A 264 -22.77 31.84 7.57
N ALA A 265 -21.86 31.35 8.40
CA ALA A 265 -22.16 30.34 9.40
C ALA A 265 -23.20 30.82 10.44
N ASP A 266 -23.17 32.12 10.76
CA ASP A 266 -24.01 32.68 11.83
C ASP A 266 -25.45 33.01 11.39
N CYS A 267 -25.67 33.38 10.13
CA CYS A 267 -26.99 33.82 9.65
C CYS A 267 -27.50 33.11 8.39
N GLY A 268 -26.70 32.21 7.81
CA GLY A 268 -27.06 31.45 6.62
C GLY A 268 -27.13 32.27 5.33
N TRP A 269 -26.65 33.52 5.31
CA TRP A 269 -26.50 34.28 4.07
C TRP A 269 -25.65 33.49 3.08
N ALA A 270 -26.08 33.40 1.82
CA ALA A 270 -25.36 32.72 0.76
C ALA A 270 -25.06 33.68 -0.38
N GLY A 271 -23.81 33.67 -0.85
CA GLY A 271 -23.34 34.46 -1.99
C GLY A 271 -23.58 33.79 -3.33
N ARG A 272 -22.98 34.37 -4.38
CA ARG A 272 -23.12 33.88 -5.75
C ARG A 272 -22.34 32.56 -5.92
N PRO A 273 -22.95 31.50 -6.50
CA PRO A 273 -22.24 30.28 -6.84
C PRO A 273 -21.32 30.49 -8.04
N VAL A 274 -20.09 29.98 -7.93
CA VAL A 274 -19.08 29.96 -8.99
C VAL A 274 -18.79 28.51 -9.35
N PRO A 275 -18.85 28.12 -10.63
CA PRO A 275 -18.58 26.74 -11.04
C PRO A 275 -17.13 26.33 -10.72
N ILE A 276 -16.96 25.12 -10.19
CA ILE A 276 -15.68 24.45 -9.93
C ILE A 276 -15.61 23.20 -10.81
N LEU A 277 -14.42 22.84 -11.32
CA LEU A 277 -14.25 21.64 -12.14
C LEU A 277 -13.98 20.41 -11.26
N ASP A 278 -14.46 19.27 -11.73
CA ASP A 278 -14.18 17.94 -11.19
C ASP A 278 -12.73 17.49 -11.52
N LEU A 279 -12.13 16.77 -10.58
CA LEU A 279 -10.72 16.39 -10.47
C LEU A 279 -10.28 15.25 -11.41
N GLU A 280 -10.97 14.99 -12.53
CA GLU A 280 -10.55 13.90 -13.41
C GLU A 280 -9.19 14.14 -14.10
N ASN A 281 -8.64 15.36 -14.08
CA ASN A 281 -7.40 15.71 -14.80
C ASN A 281 -6.22 16.23 -13.93
N GLY A 282 -6.32 16.24 -12.60
CA GLY A 282 -5.15 16.55 -11.75
C GLY A 282 -4.17 15.37 -11.74
N GLN A 283 -2.89 15.57 -12.05
CA GLN A 283 -1.89 14.50 -11.92
C GLN A 283 -1.88 14.00 -10.47
N PRO A 284 -2.19 12.72 -10.21
CA PRO A 284 -2.19 12.20 -8.86
C PRO A 284 -0.76 12.19 -8.31
N ILE A 285 -0.56 12.69 -7.08
CA ILE A 285 0.72 12.63 -6.33
C ILE A 285 1.33 11.22 -6.39
N ILE A 286 0.46 10.20 -6.46
CA ILE A 286 0.83 8.81 -6.72
C ILE A 286 0.08 8.33 -7.96
N THR A 287 0.79 8.27 -9.09
CA THR A 287 0.30 7.55 -10.27
C THR A 287 0.53 6.05 -10.06
N ARG A 288 -0.53 5.24 -10.11
CA ARG A 288 -0.44 3.78 -9.96
C ARG A 288 -0.52 3.11 -11.32
N GLU A 289 0.58 2.51 -11.76
CA GLU A 289 0.61 1.64 -12.93
C GLU A 289 0.61 0.17 -12.49
N GLY A 290 -0.44 -0.58 -12.84
CA GLY A 290 -0.59 -2.01 -12.49
C GLY A 290 -2.04 -2.48 -12.39
N GLU A 291 -2.28 -3.79 -12.40
CA GLU A 291 -3.62 -4.37 -12.21
C GLU A 291 -4.13 -4.10 -10.79
N LYS A 292 -5.38 -3.64 -10.65
CA LYS A 292 -6.04 -3.49 -9.34
C LYS A 292 -6.26 -4.88 -8.75
N SER A 293 -5.50 -5.21 -7.72
CA SER A 293 -5.64 -6.42 -6.91
C SER A 293 -5.96 -6.03 -5.48
N ASP A 294 -6.97 -6.67 -4.87
CA ASP A 294 -7.29 -6.52 -3.44
C ASP A 294 -6.32 -7.34 -2.55
N GLU A 295 -5.29 -7.96 -3.13
CA GLU A 295 -4.26 -8.66 -2.36
C GLU A 295 -3.33 -7.66 -1.66
N HIS A 296 -3.53 -7.51 -0.35
CA HIS A 296 -2.66 -6.71 0.50
C HIS A 296 -1.48 -7.55 0.98
N SER A 297 -0.25 -7.11 0.68
CA SER A 297 0.96 -7.76 1.18
C SER A 297 1.22 -7.33 2.63
N ILE A 298 0.82 -8.16 3.59
CA ILE A 298 1.30 -8.01 4.98
C ILE A 298 2.74 -8.54 4.99
N MET A 299 3.69 -7.65 5.22
CA MET A 299 5.09 -8.02 5.37
C MET A 299 5.30 -8.77 6.69
N THR A 300 5.21 -10.10 6.65
CA THR A 300 5.43 -10.96 7.84
C THR A 300 6.91 -11.30 8.08
N VAL A 301 7.81 -10.90 7.18
CA VAL A 301 9.25 -11.16 7.25
C VAL A 301 10.02 -9.93 6.76
N PRO A 302 11.02 -9.42 7.52
CA PRO A 302 11.88 -8.33 7.05
C PRO A 302 12.60 -8.71 5.75
N LEU A 303 12.63 -7.80 4.76
CA LEU A 303 13.34 -8.02 3.49
C LEU A 303 14.84 -8.28 3.66
N ARG A 304 15.42 -7.92 4.83
CA ARG A 304 16.76 -8.30 5.29
C ARG A 304 16.83 -8.28 6.82
N THR A 305 17.63 -9.19 7.40
CA THR A 305 18.04 -9.14 8.81
C THR A 305 18.92 -7.91 9.06
N ILE A 306 18.53 -7.06 10.01
CA ILE A 306 19.33 -5.89 10.41
C ILE A 306 20.62 -6.37 11.09
N LEU A 307 21.78 -6.04 10.53
CA LEU A 307 23.07 -6.32 11.16
C LEU A 307 23.43 -5.22 12.15
N LYS A 308 23.92 -5.61 13.33
CA LYS A 308 24.54 -4.70 14.29
C LYS A 308 26.06 -4.68 14.08
N PRO A 309 26.76 -3.59 14.45
CA PRO A 309 28.22 -3.54 14.44
C PRO A 309 28.83 -4.71 15.23
N GLY A 310 29.69 -5.51 14.60
CA GLY A 310 30.28 -6.73 15.18
C GLY A 310 29.72 -8.05 14.63
N ASN A 311 28.65 -8.01 13.83
CA ASN A 311 28.19 -9.18 13.12
C ASN A 311 29.18 -9.59 12.01
N PRO A 312 29.38 -10.90 11.76
CA PRO A 312 30.23 -11.36 10.67
C PRO A 312 29.71 -10.82 9.33
N PRO A 313 30.60 -10.51 8.36
CA PRO A 313 30.19 -10.03 7.05
C PRO A 313 29.23 -11.02 6.41
N ILE A 314 28.10 -10.52 5.89
CA ILE A 314 27.13 -11.34 5.14
C ILE A 314 27.87 -11.89 3.92
N GLU A 315 27.99 -13.22 3.85
CA GLU A 315 28.45 -13.87 2.65
C GLU A 315 27.49 -13.56 1.50
N PRO A 316 27.98 -13.21 0.30
CA PRO A 316 27.13 -12.92 -0.84
C PRO A 316 26.20 -14.09 -1.12
N LEU A 317 24.92 -13.80 -1.35
CA LEU A 317 23.94 -14.78 -1.82
C LEU A 317 24.46 -15.43 -3.11
N LYS A 318 24.81 -16.72 -3.03
CA LYS A 318 25.07 -17.54 -4.21
C LYS A 318 23.78 -17.57 -5.02
N LYS A 319 23.80 -16.87 -6.17
CA LYS A 319 22.78 -16.82 -7.25
C LYS A 319 21.42 -17.40 -6.85
N THR A 320 20.49 -16.55 -6.42
CA THR A 320 19.10 -16.94 -6.21
C THR A 320 18.29 -16.67 -7.47
N GLU A 321 17.61 -17.71 -7.94
CA GLU A 321 16.84 -17.78 -9.17
C GLU A 321 15.61 -16.87 -9.11
N THR A 322 15.30 -16.20 -10.22
CA THR A 322 14.10 -15.39 -10.42
C THR A 322 12.89 -16.30 -10.65
N GLY A 323 11.99 -16.39 -9.67
CA GLY A 323 10.70 -17.08 -9.80
C GLY A 323 9.72 -16.70 -8.68
N PRO A 324 8.40 -16.90 -8.87
CA PRO A 324 7.40 -16.68 -7.82
C PRO A 324 7.73 -17.52 -6.57
N PRO A 325 7.39 -17.06 -5.35
CA PRO A 325 7.76 -17.73 -4.12
C PRO A 325 7.30 -19.18 -4.17
N GLU A 326 8.25 -20.11 -4.11
CA GLU A 326 7.96 -21.53 -4.16
C GLU A 326 7.03 -21.90 -2.99
N PRO A 327 5.96 -22.67 -3.25
CA PRO A 327 5.00 -23.01 -2.20
C PRO A 327 5.69 -23.82 -1.11
N VAL A 328 5.74 -23.28 0.11
CA VAL A 328 6.36 -23.93 1.29
C VAL A 328 5.41 -24.91 1.99
N VAL A 329 4.19 -25.12 1.45
CA VAL A 329 3.16 -25.98 2.04
C VAL A 329 2.54 -26.90 1.00
N TYR A 330 2.54 -28.19 1.31
CA TYR A 330 2.04 -29.29 0.50
C TYR A 330 0.82 -29.94 1.16
N PHE A 331 -0.23 -30.16 0.38
CA PHE A 331 -1.44 -30.90 0.78
C PHE A 331 -1.38 -32.34 0.25
N ALA A 332 -1.27 -33.29 1.17
CA ALA A 332 -1.27 -34.71 0.89
C ALA A 332 -2.64 -35.32 1.22
N TYR A 333 -3.23 -36.04 0.26
CA TYR A 333 -4.52 -36.74 0.43
C TYR A 333 -4.43 -38.25 0.14
N GLY A 334 -3.24 -38.74 -0.20
CA GLY A 334 -2.97 -40.14 -0.56
C GLY A 334 -1.88 -40.75 0.32
N SER A 335 -1.02 -41.59 -0.27
CA SER A 335 0.02 -42.28 0.50
C SER A 335 1.04 -41.36 1.18
N ASN A 336 1.20 -40.12 0.69
CA ASN A 336 2.07 -39.12 1.29
C ASN A 336 1.48 -38.52 2.58
N MET A 337 0.25 -38.89 2.98
CA MET A 337 -0.24 -38.59 4.33
C MET A 337 0.58 -39.29 5.41
N SER A 338 1.27 -40.40 5.11
CA SER A 338 2.18 -41.03 6.07
C SER A 338 3.49 -40.23 6.16
N THR A 339 3.77 -39.65 7.33
CA THR A 339 4.93 -38.77 7.53
C THR A 339 6.23 -39.46 7.14
N ALA A 340 6.44 -40.70 7.57
CA ALA A 340 7.69 -41.39 7.30
C ALA A 340 7.89 -41.75 5.83
N ARG A 341 6.80 -42.00 5.09
CA ARG A 341 6.88 -42.18 3.65
C ARG A 341 7.28 -40.88 2.97
N LEU A 342 6.68 -39.76 3.38
CA LEU A 342 7.01 -38.45 2.83
C LEU A 342 8.45 -38.04 3.17
N ARG A 343 8.93 -38.28 4.40
CA ARG A 343 10.31 -37.97 4.83
C ARG A 343 11.39 -38.67 4.01
N LYS A 344 11.12 -39.83 3.41
CA LYS A 344 12.09 -40.49 2.50
C LYS A 344 12.35 -39.68 1.23
N ARG A 345 11.41 -38.84 0.82
CA ARG A 345 11.47 -38.00 -0.38
C ARG A 345 11.78 -36.54 -0.02
N MET A 346 11.23 -36.10 1.11
CA MET A 346 11.27 -34.73 1.62
C MET A 346 11.62 -34.74 3.12
N PRO A 347 12.90 -34.93 3.49
CA PRO A 347 13.34 -35.06 4.87
C PRO A 347 12.91 -33.91 5.79
N SER A 348 12.79 -32.70 5.26
CA SER A 348 12.40 -31.50 6.02
C SER A 348 10.92 -31.46 6.41
N CYS A 349 10.08 -32.40 5.94
CA CYS A 349 8.64 -32.29 6.09
C CYS A 349 8.17 -32.30 7.55
N LYS A 350 7.31 -31.34 7.90
CA LYS A 350 6.66 -31.24 9.21
C LYS A 350 5.14 -31.17 9.04
N PRO A 351 4.37 -32.02 9.74
CA PRO A 351 2.91 -31.96 9.69
C PRO A 351 2.41 -30.67 10.35
N LEU A 352 1.54 -29.95 9.66
CA LEU A 352 0.88 -28.72 10.14
C LEU A 352 -0.53 -28.99 10.68
N GLY A 353 -1.16 -30.08 10.27
CA GLY A 353 -2.52 -30.46 10.67
C GLY A 353 -3.37 -30.96 9.51
N ILE A 354 -4.63 -31.29 9.79
CA ILE A 354 -5.59 -31.71 8.77
C ILE A 354 -6.18 -30.50 8.04
N ALA A 355 -6.55 -30.70 6.78
CA ALA A 355 -7.28 -29.71 6.00
C ALA A 355 -8.25 -30.38 5.03
N THR A 356 -9.25 -29.60 4.63
CA THR A 356 -10.34 -30.02 3.76
C THR A 356 -10.23 -29.29 2.43
N LEU A 357 -10.17 -30.05 1.33
CA LEU A 357 -10.25 -29.56 -0.03
C LEU A 357 -11.69 -29.68 -0.52
N PRO A 358 -12.45 -28.57 -0.63
CA PRO A 358 -13.84 -28.60 -1.09
C PRO A 358 -13.94 -28.87 -2.61
N ALA A 359 -15.12 -29.29 -3.08
CA ALA A 359 -15.45 -29.55 -4.49
C ALA A 359 -14.64 -30.68 -5.17
N HIS A 360 -13.96 -31.51 -4.38
CA HIS A 360 -13.15 -32.62 -4.85
C HIS A 360 -13.60 -33.93 -4.21
N ALA A 361 -13.47 -35.02 -4.94
CA ALA A 361 -13.77 -36.36 -4.47
C ALA A 361 -12.52 -37.24 -4.49
N LEU A 362 -12.25 -37.94 -3.38
CA LEU A 362 -11.13 -38.88 -3.32
C LEU A 362 -11.47 -40.12 -4.16
N ARG A 363 -10.60 -40.46 -5.12
CA ARG A 363 -10.75 -41.62 -6.02
C ARG A 363 -9.43 -42.38 -6.12
N PHE A 364 -9.50 -43.69 -6.32
CA PHE A 364 -8.32 -44.56 -6.48
C PHE A 364 -8.12 -44.99 -7.93
N HIS A 365 -8.29 -44.05 -8.87
CA HIS A 365 -8.31 -44.32 -10.30
C HIS A 365 -7.10 -43.81 -11.07
N LYS A 366 -6.08 -43.26 -10.37
CA LYS A 366 -4.87 -42.78 -11.07
C LYS A 366 -3.99 -43.96 -11.46
N ARG A 367 -3.82 -44.19 -12.75
CA ARG A 367 -2.98 -45.25 -13.32
C ARG A 367 -1.51 -45.01 -12.99
N SER A 368 -0.93 -45.98 -12.29
CA SER A 368 0.50 -46.00 -11.99
C SER A 368 1.24 -46.97 -12.92
N ALA A 369 2.57 -46.85 -13.02
CA ALA A 369 3.42 -47.74 -13.82
C ALA A 369 3.30 -49.21 -13.39
N ASP A 370 2.89 -49.46 -12.14
CA ASP A 370 2.60 -50.78 -11.59
C ASP A 370 1.21 -51.35 -11.96
N LYS A 371 0.47 -50.68 -12.85
CA LYS A 371 -0.89 -51.01 -13.31
C LYS A 371 -1.96 -50.98 -12.21
N SER A 372 -1.66 -50.41 -11.03
CA SER A 372 -2.66 -50.19 -9.97
C SER A 372 -3.20 -48.77 -9.97
N GLY A 373 -4.34 -48.60 -9.30
CA GLY A 373 -4.93 -47.31 -9.00
C GLY A 373 -4.27 -46.61 -7.81
N LYS A 374 -3.98 -45.32 -7.94
CA LYS A 374 -3.48 -44.43 -6.87
C LYS A 374 -4.49 -43.32 -6.59
N CYS A 375 -4.34 -42.65 -5.44
CA CYS A 375 -5.26 -41.59 -5.03
C CYS A 375 -5.26 -40.41 -6.01
N ASN A 376 -6.43 -39.90 -6.34
CA ASN A 376 -6.63 -38.64 -7.03
C ASN A 376 -7.68 -37.83 -6.27
N ALA A 377 -7.45 -36.52 -6.13
CA ALA A 377 -8.49 -35.59 -5.71
C ALA A 377 -9.19 -35.11 -6.99
N PHE A 378 -10.20 -35.85 -7.42
CA PHE A 378 -10.89 -35.55 -8.68
C PHE A 378 -11.84 -34.36 -8.49
N ALA A 379 -11.68 -33.30 -9.29
CA ALA A 379 -12.58 -32.15 -9.27
C ALA A 379 -13.98 -32.59 -9.71
N SER A 380 -14.90 -32.67 -8.75
CA SER A 380 -16.27 -33.18 -9.01
C SER A 380 -17.31 -32.07 -9.06
N GLY A 381 -16.98 -30.84 -8.62
CA GLY A 381 -17.89 -29.69 -8.62
C GLY A 381 -19.07 -29.78 -7.64
N ASN A 382 -19.28 -30.94 -7.00
CA ASN A 382 -20.33 -31.19 -6.03
C ASN A 382 -19.88 -30.85 -4.59
N ASP A 383 -20.78 -30.96 -3.61
CA ASP A 383 -20.52 -30.75 -2.17
C ASP A 383 -19.55 -31.78 -1.52
N ASN A 384 -18.87 -32.59 -2.34
CA ASN A 384 -17.85 -33.52 -1.87
C ASN A 384 -16.59 -32.78 -1.42
N SER A 385 -15.92 -33.33 -0.41
CA SER A 385 -14.67 -32.79 0.10
C SER A 385 -13.63 -33.87 0.33
N VAL A 386 -12.36 -33.56 0.01
CA VAL A 386 -11.23 -34.43 0.33
C VAL A 386 -10.55 -33.93 1.59
N ILE A 387 -10.51 -34.75 2.63
CA ILE A 387 -9.73 -34.47 3.84
C ILE A 387 -8.33 -35.08 3.66
N GLY A 388 -7.31 -34.27 3.94
CA GLY A 388 -5.90 -34.65 3.87
C GLY A 388 -5.07 -33.93 4.93
N VAL A 389 -3.75 -34.03 4.79
CA VAL A 389 -2.76 -33.51 5.74
C VAL A 389 -1.91 -32.44 5.08
N LEU A 390 -1.71 -31.32 5.78
CA LEU A 390 -0.80 -30.27 5.40
C LEU A 390 0.60 -30.54 5.94
N PHE A 391 1.62 -30.40 5.09
CA PHE A 391 3.01 -30.46 5.46
C PHE A 391 3.73 -29.18 5.04
N SER A 392 4.55 -28.61 5.94
CA SER A 392 5.54 -27.61 5.55
C SER A 392 6.83 -28.29 5.11
N PHE A 393 7.53 -27.73 4.13
CA PHE A 393 8.79 -28.27 3.63
C PHE A 393 9.76 -27.19 3.13
N ASP A 394 11.03 -27.56 2.99
CA ASP A 394 12.06 -26.73 2.35
C ASP A 394 11.88 -26.76 0.82
N PRO A 395 11.67 -25.61 0.15
CA PRO A 395 11.48 -25.54 -1.30
C PRO A 395 12.56 -26.26 -2.13
N ALA A 396 13.80 -26.31 -1.65
CA ALA A 396 14.90 -27.02 -2.33
C ALA A 396 14.65 -28.54 -2.48
N GLU A 397 13.74 -29.11 -1.68
CA GLU A 397 13.36 -30.52 -1.75
C GLU A 397 12.21 -30.80 -2.74
N ARG A 398 11.61 -29.75 -3.32
CA ARG A 398 10.47 -29.86 -4.25
C ARG A 398 10.79 -30.73 -5.46
N ALA A 399 11.95 -30.53 -6.08
CA ALA A 399 12.34 -31.26 -7.29
C ALA A 399 12.34 -32.79 -7.08
N LYS A 400 12.74 -33.25 -5.88
CA LYS A 400 12.71 -34.68 -5.52
C LYS A 400 11.29 -35.22 -5.37
N LEU A 401 10.36 -34.38 -4.90
CA LEU A 401 8.95 -34.75 -4.82
C LEU A 401 8.31 -34.77 -6.21
N ASP A 402 8.61 -33.79 -7.06
CA ASP A 402 8.12 -33.74 -8.45
C ASP A 402 8.57 -34.98 -9.25
N GLU A 403 9.83 -35.40 -9.10
CA GLU A 403 10.35 -36.65 -9.67
C GLU A 403 9.61 -37.88 -9.11
N ALA A 404 9.36 -37.91 -7.80
CA ALA A 404 8.71 -39.05 -7.14
C ALA A 404 7.20 -39.20 -7.43
N GLU A 405 6.52 -38.09 -7.73
CA GLU A 405 5.12 -38.08 -8.19
C GLU A 405 5.01 -38.28 -9.70
N GLY A 406 6.11 -38.11 -10.44
CA GLY A 406 6.14 -38.24 -11.90
C GLY A 406 5.42 -37.10 -12.58
N VAL A 407 5.73 -35.86 -12.19
CA VAL A 407 5.19 -34.65 -12.79
C VAL A 407 5.43 -34.66 -14.30
N GLY A 408 4.37 -34.50 -15.09
CA GLY A 408 4.43 -34.59 -16.56
C GLY A 408 4.33 -36.02 -17.12
N SER A 409 4.17 -37.04 -16.29
CA SER A 409 3.94 -38.44 -16.70
C SER A 409 2.93 -39.18 -15.82
N GLY A 410 2.02 -38.42 -15.18
CA GLY A 410 0.80 -38.95 -14.58
C GLY A 410 0.14 -38.08 -13.51
N TYR A 411 0.92 -37.24 -12.82
CA TYR A 411 0.37 -36.14 -12.03
C TYR A 411 0.85 -34.80 -12.59
N GLU A 412 0.09 -33.75 -12.34
CA GLU A 412 0.48 -32.36 -12.52
C GLU A 412 0.43 -31.64 -11.17
N HIS A 413 1.31 -30.65 -11.00
CA HIS A 413 1.24 -29.81 -9.81
C HIS A 413 0.07 -28.84 -9.95
N ALA A 414 -0.70 -28.67 -8.87
CA ALA A 414 -1.81 -27.74 -8.82
C ALA A 414 -1.76 -26.93 -7.53
N MET A 415 -2.13 -25.65 -7.62
CA MET A 415 -2.37 -24.81 -6.45
C MET A 415 -3.84 -24.88 -6.09
N VAL A 416 -4.16 -25.45 -4.93
CA VAL A 416 -5.54 -25.61 -4.46
C VAL A 416 -5.78 -24.80 -3.20
N THR A 417 -7.02 -24.36 -2.98
CA THR A 417 -7.41 -23.69 -1.73
C THR A 417 -8.03 -24.71 -0.79
N VAL A 418 -7.38 -24.93 0.36
CA VAL A 418 -7.89 -25.82 1.42
C VAL A 418 -8.37 -25.02 2.62
N ILE A 419 -9.22 -25.64 3.43
CA ILE A 419 -9.79 -25.08 4.66
C ILE A 419 -9.27 -25.92 5.83
N ASN A 420 -8.58 -25.30 6.79
CA ASN A 420 -8.13 -26.01 7.99
C ASN A 420 -9.29 -26.24 8.99
N ASP A 421 -9.01 -26.99 10.06
CA ASP A 421 -9.90 -27.23 11.19
C ASP A 421 -10.49 -25.96 11.84
N LYS A 422 -9.78 -24.83 11.75
CA LYS A 422 -10.21 -23.50 12.24
C LYS A 422 -10.99 -22.68 11.21
N GLY A 423 -11.37 -23.25 10.07
CA GLY A 423 -12.13 -22.56 9.01
C GLY A 423 -11.32 -21.58 8.16
N ARG A 424 -9.99 -21.51 8.33
CA ARG A 424 -9.12 -20.61 7.55
C ARG A 424 -8.77 -21.22 6.19
N ARG A 425 -8.95 -20.44 5.13
CA ARG A 425 -8.59 -20.79 3.75
C ARG A 425 -7.10 -20.53 3.48
N ARG A 426 -6.42 -21.44 2.78
CA ARG A 426 -5.01 -21.28 2.36
C ARG A 426 -4.77 -21.91 0.98
N LYS A 427 -4.09 -21.18 0.08
CA LYS A 427 -3.56 -21.73 -1.18
C LYS A 427 -2.31 -22.59 -0.89
N VAL A 428 -2.29 -23.83 -1.37
CA VAL A 428 -1.24 -24.82 -1.10
C VAL A 428 -0.95 -25.66 -2.34
N LEU A 429 0.27 -26.20 -2.42
CA LEU A 429 0.66 -27.12 -3.49
C LEU A 429 -0.03 -28.48 -3.28
N THR A 430 -0.54 -29.08 -4.33
CA THR A 430 -0.92 -30.49 -4.38
C THR A 430 -0.62 -31.08 -5.75
N TYR A 431 -0.85 -32.38 -5.92
CA TYR A 431 -0.69 -33.06 -7.20
C TYR A 431 -2.03 -33.64 -7.62
N LEU A 432 -2.46 -33.40 -8.85
CA LEU A 432 -3.72 -33.92 -9.42
C LEU A 432 -3.42 -34.84 -10.60
N ALA A 433 -4.18 -35.91 -10.76
CA ALA A 433 -3.96 -36.83 -11.87
C ALA A 433 -4.38 -36.18 -13.18
N THR A 434 -3.53 -36.28 -14.21
CA THR A 434 -3.90 -35.78 -15.54
C THR A 434 -4.93 -36.71 -16.19
N PRO A 435 -5.85 -36.20 -17.04
CA PRO A 435 -6.92 -36.99 -17.64
C PRO A 435 -6.46 -38.28 -18.34
N ASP A 436 -5.30 -38.24 -19.01
CA ASP A 436 -4.73 -39.40 -19.74
C ASP A 436 -4.32 -40.58 -18.85
N TYR A 437 -4.22 -40.34 -17.54
CA TYR A 437 -3.80 -41.32 -16.53
C TYR A 437 -4.93 -41.65 -15.54
N ILE A 438 -6.18 -41.31 -15.86
CA ILE A 438 -7.35 -41.70 -15.08
C ILE A 438 -8.00 -42.94 -15.70
N ASP A 439 -8.27 -43.94 -14.87
CA ASP A 439 -8.99 -45.17 -15.25
C ASP A 439 -9.80 -45.68 -14.05
N ASP A 440 -11.12 -45.51 -14.12
CA ASP A 440 -12.06 -45.86 -13.05
C ASP A 440 -12.19 -47.36 -12.80
N SER A 441 -11.68 -48.21 -13.70
CA SER A 441 -11.67 -49.66 -13.50
C SER A 441 -10.54 -50.15 -12.59
N LEU A 442 -9.57 -49.28 -12.29
CA LEU A 442 -8.41 -49.63 -11.49
C LEU A 442 -8.73 -49.73 -9.99
N LYS A 443 -8.02 -50.64 -9.33
CA LYS A 443 -8.05 -50.80 -7.88
C LYS A 443 -6.66 -50.57 -7.28
N PRO A 444 -6.55 -50.03 -6.07
CA PRO A 444 -5.27 -49.91 -5.38
C PRO A 444 -4.78 -51.27 -4.90
N TYR A 445 -3.45 -51.45 -4.83
CA TYR A 445 -2.88 -52.58 -4.13
C TYR A 445 -3.09 -52.47 -2.62
N GLY A 446 -3.22 -53.61 -1.93
CA GLY A 446 -3.42 -53.67 -0.48
C GLY A 446 -2.36 -52.89 0.31
N TRP A 447 -1.08 -53.03 -0.05
CA TRP A 447 0.00 -52.27 0.59
C TRP A 447 -0.13 -50.76 0.39
N TYR A 448 -0.64 -50.31 -0.77
CA TYR A 448 -0.81 -48.88 -1.05
C TYR A 448 -1.95 -48.29 -0.23
N LYS A 449 -3.11 -48.97 -0.21
CA LYS A 449 -4.25 -48.61 0.64
C LYS A 449 -3.82 -48.51 2.12
N ASN A 450 -2.96 -49.41 2.58
CA ASN A 450 -2.48 -49.39 3.95
C ASN A 450 -1.66 -48.13 4.28
N PHE A 451 -0.84 -47.59 3.36
CA PHE A 451 -0.18 -46.29 3.59
C PHE A 451 -1.16 -45.14 3.75
N VAL A 452 -2.25 -45.14 2.99
CA VAL A 452 -3.30 -44.12 3.08
C VAL A 452 -4.04 -44.23 4.42
N LEU A 453 -4.35 -45.46 4.85
CA LEU A 453 -4.98 -45.72 6.16
C LEU A 453 -4.07 -45.33 7.33
N VAL A 454 -2.79 -45.70 7.29
CA VAL A 454 -1.81 -45.35 8.34
C VAL A 454 -1.64 -43.84 8.42
N GLY A 455 -1.45 -43.14 7.30
CA GLY A 455 -1.34 -41.69 7.28
C GLY A 455 -2.61 -40.99 7.77
N GLY A 456 -3.78 -41.51 7.39
CA GLY A 456 -5.07 -41.01 7.86
C GLY A 456 -5.22 -41.11 9.39
N ARG A 457 -4.83 -42.25 9.97
CA ARG A 457 -4.88 -42.48 11.42
C ARG A 457 -3.79 -41.72 12.17
N GLU A 458 -2.59 -41.64 11.63
CA GLU A 458 -1.43 -40.93 12.19
C GLU A 458 -1.76 -39.46 12.47
N HIS A 459 -2.50 -38.83 11.56
CA HIS A 459 -2.88 -37.41 11.67
C HIS A 459 -4.32 -37.18 12.12
N ALA A 460 -4.97 -38.19 12.69
CA ALA A 460 -6.31 -38.10 13.27
C ALA A 460 -7.38 -37.54 12.30
N LEU A 461 -7.39 -38.02 11.05
CA LEU A 461 -8.50 -37.76 10.13
C LEU A 461 -9.82 -38.29 10.73
N PRO A 462 -10.98 -37.66 10.46
CA PRO A 462 -12.26 -38.12 10.98
C PRO A 462 -12.50 -39.60 10.68
N GLN A 463 -12.85 -40.37 11.71
CA GLN A 463 -12.98 -41.83 11.60
C GLN A 463 -14.05 -42.24 10.58
N GLU A 464 -15.12 -41.45 10.47
CA GLU A 464 -16.19 -41.62 9.48
C GLU A 464 -15.65 -41.45 8.05
N TYR A 465 -14.82 -40.43 7.82
CA TYR A 465 -14.19 -40.20 6.52
C TYR A 465 -13.24 -41.34 6.13
N ILE A 466 -12.44 -41.83 7.10
CA ILE A 466 -11.56 -42.98 6.87
C ILE A 466 -12.39 -44.22 6.51
N ALA A 467 -13.49 -44.47 7.22
CA ALA A 467 -14.35 -45.62 6.99
C ALA A 467 -15.01 -45.57 5.60
N GLU A 468 -15.60 -44.43 5.25
CA GLU A 468 -16.39 -44.24 4.04
C GLU A 468 -15.54 -44.13 2.76
N TYR A 469 -14.43 -43.39 2.78
CA TYR A 469 -13.69 -43.06 1.55
C TYR A 469 -12.37 -43.80 1.36
N ILE A 470 -11.82 -44.40 2.42
CA ILE A 470 -10.52 -45.09 2.36
C ILE A 470 -10.69 -46.58 2.65
N GLN A 471 -11.35 -46.95 3.75
CA GLN A 471 -11.47 -48.33 4.20
C GLN A 471 -12.46 -49.15 3.34
N SER A 472 -13.52 -48.54 2.84
CA SER A 472 -14.52 -49.17 1.96
C SER A 472 -13.98 -49.60 0.59
N VAL A 473 -12.91 -48.97 0.10
CA VAL A 473 -12.38 -49.18 -1.25
C VAL A 473 -11.79 -50.59 -1.39
N GLU A 474 -12.26 -51.37 -2.36
CA GLU A 474 -11.72 -52.69 -2.64
C GLU A 474 -10.25 -52.61 -3.09
N ALA A 475 -9.38 -53.38 -2.45
CA ALA A 475 -7.97 -53.47 -2.81
C ALA A 475 -7.66 -54.83 -3.46
N MET A 476 -6.71 -54.85 -4.37
CA MET A 476 -6.21 -56.08 -4.99
C MET A 476 -4.85 -56.47 -4.40
N GLU A 477 -4.54 -57.77 -4.41
CA GLU A 477 -3.19 -58.22 -4.06
C GLU A 477 -2.21 -57.92 -5.18
N ASP A 478 -0.97 -57.64 -4.79
CA ASP A 478 0.08 -57.30 -5.72
C ASP A 478 0.67 -58.58 -6.34
N PRO A 479 0.62 -58.76 -7.68
CA PRO A 479 1.19 -59.94 -8.33
C PRO A 479 2.73 -60.02 -8.19
N ASN A 480 3.40 -58.95 -7.76
CA ASN A 480 4.84 -58.94 -7.48
C ASN A 480 5.09 -59.06 -5.96
N GLU A 481 5.30 -60.30 -5.49
CA GLU A 481 5.53 -60.59 -4.07
C GLU A 481 6.76 -59.86 -3.49
N THR A 482 7.80 -59.65 -4.29
CA THR A 482 9.03 -58.96 -3.84
C THR A 482 8.76 -57.49 -3.55
N ARG A 483 7.96 -56.83 -4.40
CA ARG A 483 7.52 -55.44 -4.18
C ARG A 483 6.60 -55.34 -2.97
N ASP A 484 5.63 -56.24 -2.86
CA ASP A 484 4.69 -56.27 -1.74
C ASP A 484 5.42 -56.39 -0.40
N LYS A 485 6.33 -57.38 -0.26
CA LYS A 485 7.15 -57.56 0.94
C LYS A 485 7.97 -56.31 1.27
N LYS A 486 8.60 -55.65 0.28
CA LYS A 486 9.39 -54.42 0.50
C LYS A 486 8.53 -53.25 0.99
N GLN A 487 7.35 -53.06 0.42
CA GLN A 487 6.43 -51.98 0.79
C GLN A 487 5.81 -52.23 2.17
N ARG A 488 5.39 -53.47 2.45
CA ARG A 488 4.88 -53.87 3.78
C ARG A 488 5.97 -53.80 4.86
N ALA A 489 7.23 -54.11 4.56
CA ALA A 489 8.34 -53.93 5.50
C ALA A 489 8.55 -52.45 5.87
N THR A 490 8.36 -51.54 4.91
CA THR A 490 8.40 -50.07 5.18
C THR A 490 7.25 -49.64 6.09
N LEU A 491 6.10 -50.31 6.03
CA LEU A 491 4.98 -50.12 6.96
C LEU A 491 5.25 -50.75 8.34
N GLY A 492 5.89 -51.92 8.40
CA GLY A 492 6.21 -52.60 9.66
C GLY A 492 7.23 -51.87 10.53
N SER A 493 8.15 -51.11 9.92
CA SER A 493 9.07 -50.23 10.67
C SER A 493 8.41 -48.98 11.26
N LEU A 494 7.14 -48.71 10.96
CA LEU A 494 6.40 -47.52 11.41
C LEU A 494 5.62 -47.71 12.71
N GLY A 495 5.52 -48.95 13.20
CA GLY A 495 4.76 -49.30 14.40
C GLY A 495 5.61 -49.60 15.64
N ARG A 496 6.84 -49.08 15.74
CA ARG A 496 7.69 -49.18 16.95
C ARG A 496 7.98 -47.83 17.55
#